data_AF-A0A522G7Y4-F1
#
_entry.id   AF-A0A522G7Y4-F1
#
_cell.length_a   1.000
_cell.length_b   1.000
_cell.length_c   1.000
_cell.angle_alpha   90.00
_cell.angle_beta   90.00
_cell.angle_gamma   90.00
#
_symmetry.space_group_name_H-M   'P 1'
#
loop_
_entity.id
_entity.type
_entity.pdbx_description
1 polymer ?
#
loop_
_entity_poly.entity_id
_entity_poly.type
_entity_poly.pdbx_seq_one_letter_code
_entity_poly.pdbx_strand_id
1 'polypeptide(L)'
;YYAILLEGTGMNYSLPPGISGFLDFSIRESNVPGFFAVMHGLKMYHQICIDKRLLLNETPVFAYFIDGSKIHDNKCDITLSVKFHDGYSLFDIFTSFRVKLLSVPRELYLFEKSLYTYSRVSEDPFSEPVYLNGNIKNGNGIFAICRSTEISIILPFPPVF
;
A
#
# COMPACT_ATOMS: atom_id res chain seq x y z
N TYR A 1 2.17 3.44 -15.54
CA TYR A 1 1.75 3.86 -14.19
C TYR A 1 2.15 2.76 -13.24
N TYR A 2 2.52 3.10 -12.01
CA TYR A 2 2.97 2.12 -11.05
C TYR A 2 2.25 2.26 -9.71
N ALA A 3 2.12 1.16 -9.00
CA ALA A 3 1.66 1.11 -7.62
C ALA A 3 2.70 0.39 -6.77
N ILE A 4 3.05 0.96 -5.63
CA ILE A 4 4.01 0.40 -4.70
C ILE A 4 3.24 -0.20 -3.53
N LEU A 5 3.57 -1.44 -3.19
CA LEU A 5 3.09 -2.15 -2.02
C LEU A 5 4.29 -2.60 -1.18
N LEU A 6 4.04 -2.76 0.11
CA LEU A 6 5.02 -3.29 1.03
C LEU A 6 4.47 -4.54 1.72
N GLU A 7 5.26 -5.61 1.67
CA GLU A 7 5.05 -6.81 2.47
C GLU A 7 6.15 -6.95 3.50
N GLY A 8 5.78 -7.44 4.68
CA GLY A 8 6.69 -7.80 5.75
C GLY A 8 6.60 -9.28 6.03
N THR A 9 7.74 -9.87 6.34
CA THR A 9 7.82 -11.19 6.96
C THR A 9 8.43 -11.00 8.34
N GLY A 10 7.85 -11.64 9.34
CA GLY A 10 8.29 -11.45 10.71
C GLY A 10 7.82 -12.54 11.66
N MET A 11 8.04 -12.26 12.93
CA MET A 11 7.60 -13.07 14.05
C MET A 11 6.64 -12.25 14.90
N ASN A 12 5.68 -12.97 15.46
CA ASN A 12 4.77 -12.47 16.47
C ASN A 12 4.70 -13.54 17.56
N TYR A 13 4.89 -13.19 18.82
CA TYR A 13 4.92 -14.18 19.90
C TYR A 13 3.61 -14.97 20.06
N SER A 14 2.51 -14.45 19.50
CA SER A 14 1.18 -15.06 19.53
C SER A 14 0.81 -15.85 18.27
N LEU A 15 1.66 -15.85 17.23
CA LEU A 15 1.39 -16.52 15.95
C LEU A 15 2.56 -17.42 15.54
N PRO A 16 2.34 -18.41 14.64
CA PRO A 16 3.42 -19.21 14.09
C PRO A 16 4.53 -18.36 13.46
N PRO A 17 5.81 -18.75 13.60
CA PRO A 17 6.92 -18.04 12.96
C PRO A 17 6.81 -18.10 11.43
N GLY A 18 7.27 -17.05 10.75
CA GLY A 18 7.39 -17.03 9.28
C GLY A 18 6.14 -16.55 8.53
N ILE A 19 5.21 -15.87 9.22
CA ILE A 19 4.05 -15.26 8.56
C ILE A 19 4.51 -14.06 7.73
N SER A 20 3.93 -13.93 6.54
CA SER A 20 4.11 -12.76 5.67
C SER A 20 2.77 -12.05 5.47
N GLY A 21 2.79 -10.73 5.41
CA GLY A 21 1.59 -9.93 5.23
C GLY A 21 1.91 -8.54 4.70
N PHE A 22 0.92 -7.88 4.11
CA PHE A 22 1.02 -6.48 3.72
C PHE A 22 1.17 -5.58 4.95
N LEU A 23 1.90 -4.48 4.77
CA LEU A 23 2.19 -3.51 5.83
C LEU A 23 1.71 -2.12 5.46
N ASP A 24 1.28 -1.38 6.47
CA ASP A 24 1.18 0.07 6.38
C ASP A 24 2.58 0.69 6.24
N PHE A 25 2.69 1.64 5.32
CA PHE A 25 3.90 2.42 5.12
C PHE A 25 3.55 3.85 4.72
N SER A 26 4.48 4.76 4.93
CA SER A 26 4.39 6.14 4.48
C SER A 26 5.56 6.50 3.58
N ILE A 27 5.31 7.45 2.66
CA ILE A 27 6.36 8.08 1.87
C ILE A 27 6.87 9.28 2.65
N ARG A 28 8.16 9.30 2.99
CA ARG A 28 8.79 10.49 3.61
C ARG A 28 9.26 11.47 2.58
N GLU A 29 9.95 10.95 1.56
CA GLU A 29 10.53 11.73 0.48
C GLU A 29 10.33 10.98 -0.82
N SER A 30 10.01 11.71 -1.88
CA SER A 30 9.90 11.17 -3.23
C SER A 30 10.20 12.28 -4.23
N ASN A 31 11.04 12.00 -5.22
CA ASN A 31 11.27 12.92 -6.33
C ASN A 31 10.12 12.94 -7.34
N VAL A 32 9.18 11.99 -7.25
CA VAL A 32 8.01 11.89 -8.12
C VAL A 32 6.72 11.98 -7.29
N PRO A 33 5.77 12.86 -7.64
CA PRO A 33 4.53 12.96 -6.91
C PRO A 33 3.66 11.72 -7.10
N GLY A 34 2.97 11.34 -6.04
CA GLY A 34 2.06 10.20 -6.01
C GLY A 34 1.02 10.35 -4.91
N PHE A 35 0.18 9.35 -4.75
CA PHE A 35 -0.91 9.35 -3.77
C PHE A 35 -1.18 7.94 -3.24
N PHE A 36 -1.75 7.86 -2.04
CA PHE A 36 -2.21 6.59 -1.47
C PHE A 36 -3.65 6.33 -1.90
N ALA A 37 -3.92 5.11 -2.36
CA ALA A 37 -5.27 4.63 -2.61
C ALA A 37 -5.38 3.13 -2.30
N VAL A 38 -6.61 2.65 -2.17
CA VAL A 38 -6.90 1.27 -1.82
C VAL A 38 -6.57 0.37 -3.01
N MET A 39 -5.91 -0.75 -2.75
CA MET A 39 -5.71 -1.81 -3.74
C MET A 39 -6.82 -2.86 -3.56
N HIS A 40 -7.88 -2.72 -4.35
CA HIS A 40 -9.05 -3.60 -4.28
C HIS A 40 -8.68 -5.07 -4.51
N GLY A 41 -9.30 -5.95 -3.72
CA GLY A 41 -9.06 -7.40 -3.77
C GLY A 41 -7.90 -7.90 -2.88
N LEU A 42 -7.11 -6.98 -2.31
CA LEU A 42 -6.10 -7.31 -1.32
C LEU A 42 -6.56 -6.94 0.10
N LYS A 43 -6.09 -7.71 1.07
CA LYS A 43 -6.43 -7.58 2.49
C LYS A 43 -5.15 -7.62 3.32
N MET A 44 -5.07 -6.77 4.33
CA MET A 44 -4.05 -6.84 5.36
C MET A 44 -4.71 -7.03 6.71
N TYR A 45 -3.92 -7.51 7.67
CA TYR A 45 -4.40 -7.69 9.02
C TYR A 45 -3.70 -6.71 9.94
N HIS A 46 -4.43 -6.24 10.95
CA HIS A 46 -3.88 -5.45 12.03
C HIS A 46 -4.23 -6.07 13.37
N GLN A 47 -3.35 -5.87 14.34
CA GLN A 47 -3.71 -6.13 15.73
C GLN A 47 -4.50 -4.94 16.26
N ILE A 48 -5.64 -5.20 16.88
CA ILE A 48 -6.42 -4.20 17.60
C ILE A 48 -6.64 -4.67 19.03
N CYS A 49 -6.58 -3.75 19.97
CA CYS A 49 -6.85 -4.02 21.37
C CYS A 49 -8.26 -3.54 21.72
N ILE A 50 -9.19 -4.47 21.98
CA ILE A 50 -10.55 -4.17 22.46
C ILE A 50 -10.72 -4.83 23.81
N ASP A 51 -11.08 -4.06 24.85
CA ASP A 51 -11.35 -4.57 26.20
C ASP A 51 -10.23 -5.48 26.77
N LYS A 52 -8.97 -5.08 26.56
CA LYS A 52 -7.75 -5.82 26.95
C LYS A 52 -7.55 -7.16 26.23
N ARG A 53 -8.32 -7.44 25.19
CA ARG A 53 -8.13 -8.59 24.29
C ARG A 53 -7.51 -8.12 23.00
N LEU A 54 -6.51 -8.87 22.56
CA LEU A 54 -5.85 -8.65 21.29
C LEU A 54 -6.62 -9.41 20.20
N LEU A 55 -7.14 -8.68 19.22
CA LEU A 55 -7.93 -9.20 18.12
C LEU A 55 -7.25 -8.90 16.79
N LEU A 56 -7.48 -9.77 15.82
CA LEU A 56 -7.01 -9.61 14.46
C LEU A 56 -8.13 -8.98 13.64
N ASN A 57 -7.88 -7.79 13.09
CA ASN A 57 -8.84 -7.08 12.25
C ASN A 57 -8.37 -7.07 10.80
N GLU A 58 -9.29 -7.34 9.88
CA GLU A 58 -9.02 -7.26 8.46
C GLU A 58 -9.23 -5.82 7.97
N THR A 59 -8.26 -5.30 7.23
CA THR A 59 -8.26 -3.92 6.72
C THR A 59 -7.84 -3.88 5.26
N PRO A 60 -8.27 -2.86 4.50
CA PRO A 60 -7.89 -2.72 3.11
C PRO A 60 -6.39 -2.42 2.97
N VAL A 61 -5.77 -2.98 1.94
CA VAL A 61 -4.37 -2.67 1.59
C VAL A 61 -4.31 -1.33 0.87
N PHE A 62 -3.42 -0.45 1.29
CA PHE A 62 -3.12 0.79 0.59
C PHE A 62 -1.85 0.64 -0.25
N ALA A 63 -1.90 1.13 -1.48
CA ALA A 63 -0.75 1.24 -2.37
C ALA A 63 -0.42 2.70 -2.62
N TYR A 64 0.86 2.98 -2.87
CA TYR A 64 1.31 4.30 -3.32
C TYR A 64 1.41 4.33 -4.84
N PHE A 65 0.52 5.10 -5.48
CA PHE A 65 0.42 5.22 -6.93
C PHE A 65 1.30 6.35 -7.45
N ILE A 66 2.06 6.07 -8.51
CA ILE A 66 2.92 7.03 -9.20
C ILE A 66 2.68 7.03 -10.72
N ASP A 67 2.79 8.21 -11.30
CA ASP A 67 2.76 8.40 -12.74
C ASP A 67 4.16 8.22 -13.31
N GLY A 68 4.37 7.09 -14.00
CA GLY A 68 5.66 6.79 -14.63
C GLY A 68 6.08 7.80 -15.69
N SER A 69 5.16 8.57 -16.28
CA SER A 69 5.49 9.62 -17.25
C SER A 69 6.13 10.85 -16.60
N LYS A 70 6.05 10.99 -15.27
CA LYS A 70 6.65 12.08 -14.50
C LYS A 70 8.02 11.76 -13.92
N ILE A 71 8.57 10.58 -14.23
CA ILE A 71 9.92 10.20 -13.81
C ILE A 71 10.91 10.90 -14.74
N HIS A 72 11.65 11.87 -14.21
CA HIS A 72 12.75 12.51 -14.93
C HIS A 72 14.03 11.68 -14.80
N ASP A 73 14.91 11.77 -15.81
CA ASP A 73 16.23 11.10 -15.83
C ASP A 73 16.21 9.57 -15.63
N ASN A 74 15.08 8.93 -15.94
CA ASN A 74 14.85 7.49 -15.73
C ASN A 74 15.12 7.01 -14.28
N LYS A 75 15.09 7.91 -13.30
CA LYS A 75 15.39 7.60 -11.89
C LYS A 75 14.26 8.05 -10.97
N CYS A 76 13.74 7.11 -10.19
CA CYS A 76 12.72 7.35 -9.18
C CYS A 76 13.30 7.00 -7.81
N ASP A 77 13.51 8.02 -6.99
CA ASP A 77 14.06 7.91 -5.63
C ASP A 77 12.92 8.10 -4.63
N ILE A 78 12.65 7.06 -3.85
CA ILE A 78 11.55 7.02 -2.88
C ILE A 78 12.08 6.53 -1.53
N THR A 79 11.86 7.33 -0.49
CA THR A 79 12.16 6.98 0.90
C THR A 79 10.88 6.51 1.58
N LEU A 80 10.78 5.19 1.77
CA LEU A 80 9.70 4.53 2.49
C LEU A 80 9.98 4.54 4.00
N SER A 81 8.95 4.73 4.81
CA SER A 81 9.05 4.49 6.25
C SER A 81 7.92 3.63 6.76
N VAL A 82 8.28 2.68 7.62
CA VAL A 82 7.39 1.69 8.20
C VAL A 82 7.43 1.90 9.71
N LYS A 83 6.26 2.02 10.32
CA LYS A 83 6.16 1.99 11.78
C LYS A 83 5.98 0.53 12.20
N PHE A 84 6.76 0.12 13.19
CA PHE A 84 6.61 -1.17 13.83
C PHE A 84 6.51 -0.97 15.33
N HIS A 85 5.86 -1.91 16.02
CA HIS A 85 5.66 -1.86 17.48
C HIS A 85 4.74 -0.71 17.98
N ASP A 86 3.75 -0.31 17.20
CA ASP A 86 2.72 0.67 17.59
C ASP A 86 1.43 0.03 18.13
N GLY A 87 1.44 -1.29 18.35
CA GLY A 87 0.26 -2.08 18.75
C GLY A 87 -0.75 -2.34 17.63
N TYR A 88 -0.52 -1.77 16.43
CA TYR A 88 -1.33 -1.96 15.23
C TYR A 88 -0.70 -2.98 14.26
N SER A 89 0.63 -3.03 14.25
CA SER A 89 1.40 -3.99 13.45
C SER A 89 1.17 -5.46 13.85
N LEU A 90 1.14 -6.35 12.85
CA LEU A 90 1.11 -7.80 13.07
C LEU A 90 2.42 -8.39 13.56
N PHE A 91 3.54 -7.68 13.42
CA PHE A 91 4.86 -8.25 13.65
C PHE A 91 5.54 -7.54 14.81
N ASP A 92 5.99 -8.32 15.79
CA ASP A 92 6.82 -7.83 16.89
C ASP A 92 8.25 -7.61 16.39
N ILE A 93 8.73 -8.49 15.51
CA ILE A 93 10.07 -8.48 14.93
C ILE A 93 9.98 -8.76 13.44
N PHE A 94 10.60 -7.93 12.60
CA PHE A 94 10.70 -8.17 11.16
C PHE A 94 11.97 -8.95 10.82
N THR A 95 11.85 -9.92 9.93
CA THR A 95 13.01 -10.66 9.38
C THR A 95 13.34 -10.19 7.97
N SER A 96 12.33 -9.75 7.21
CA SER A 96 12.53 -9.18 5.89
C SER A 96 11.37 -8.27 5.47
N PHE A 97 11.67 -7.35 4.57
CA PHE A 97 10.69 -6.56 3.84
C PHE A 97 10.75 -6.92 2.36
N ARG A 98 9.59 -6.88 1.70
CA ARG A 98 9.49 -7.04 0.26
C ARG A 98 8.72 -5.86 -0.31
N VAL A 99 9.39 -5.04 -1.12
CA VAL A 99 8.77 -3.95 -1.85
C VAL A 99 8.30 -4.49 -3.18
N LYS A 100 6.99 -4.40 -3.45
CA LYS A 100 6.40 -4.80 -4.72
C LYS A 100 6.08 -3.57 -5.56
N LEU A 101 6.67 -3.51 -6.75
CA LEU A 101 6.34 -2.53 -7.76
C LEU A 101 5.41 -3.17 -8.78
N LEU A 102 4.16 -2.72 -8.81
CA LEU A 102 3.14 -3.17 -9.76
C LEU A 102 3.06 -2.20 -10.92
N SER A 103 3.17 -2.70 -12.16
CA SER A 103 2.76 -1.95 -13.35
C SER A 103 1.25 -2.03 -13.48
N VAL A 104 0.57 -0.88 -13.32
CA VAL A 104 -0.89 -0.78 -13.34
C VAL A 104 -1.39 -0.13 -14.64
N PRO A 105 -2.58 -0.52 -15.12
CA PRO A 105 -3.24 0.14 -16.25
C PRO A 105 -3.53 1.62 -15.96
N ARG A 106 -3.60 2.43 -17.03
CA ARG A 106 -3.92 3.86 -16.92
C ARG A 106 -5.30 4.08 -16.32
N GLU A 107 -6.26 3.25 -16.71
CA GLU A 107 -7.66 3.31 -16.31
C GLU A 107 -7.79 3.14 -14.79
N LEU A 108 -7.10 2.14 -14.22
CA LEU A 108 -7.06 1.93 -12.77
C LEU A 108 -6.42 3.13 -12.06
N TYR A 109 -5.28 3.61 -12.55
CA TYR A 109 -4.62 4.78 -11.95
C TYR A 109 -5.53 6.02 -11.94
N LEU A 110 -6.20 6.31 -13.06
CA LEU A 110 -7.10 7.46 -13.18
C LEU A 110 -8.37 7.31 -12.34
N PHE A 111 -8.90 6.10 -12.21
CA PHE A 111 -10.00 5.76 -11.33
C PHE A 111 -9.64 6.08 -9.87
N GLU A 112 -8.58 5.46 -9.36
CA GLU A 112 -8.13 5.64 -7.97
C GLU A 112 -7.74 7.09 -7.68
N LYS A 113 -7.11 7.77 -8.64
CA LYS A 113 -6.76 9.19 -8.51
C LYS A 113 -8.01 10.06 -8.37
N SER A 114 -9.08 9.78 -9.11
CA SER A 114 -10.33 10.55 -9.02
C SER A 114 -11.03 10.36 -7.67
N LEU A 115 -11.03 9.13 -7.13
CA LEU A 115 -11.55 8.86 -5.79
C LEU A 115 -10.72 9.52 -4.70
N TYR A 116 -9.38 9.42 -4.80
CA TYR A 116 -8.45 10.11 -3.89
C TYR A 116 -8.67 11.64 -3.92
N THR A 117 -8.84 12.21 -5.10
CA THR A 117 -9.04 13.66 -5.24
C THR A 117 -10.38 14.06 -4.63
N TYR A 118 -11.44 13.31 -4.90
CA TYR A 118 -12.77 13.55 -4.34
C TYR A 118 -12.75 13.53 -2.81
N SER A 119 -12.12 12.52 -2.19
CA SER A 119 -12.06 12.42 -0.72
C SER A 119 -11.23 13.52 -0.06
N ARG A 120 -10.30 14.15 -0.80
CA ARG A 120 -9.50 15.27 -0.30
C ARG A 120 -10.22 16.61 -0.33
N VAL A 121 -11.22 16.76 -1.20
CA VAL A 121 -11.92 18.03 -1.42
C VAL A 121 -13.40 17.99 -1.06
N SER A 122 -13.93 16.83 -0.65
CA SER A 122 -15.36 16.63 -0.38
C SER A 122 -15.93 17.52 0.71
N GLU A 123 -15.08 18.01 1.61
CA GLU A 123 -15.47 18.90 2.71
C GLU A 123 -15.31 20.40 2.36
N ASP A 124 -14.73 20.72 1.21
CA ASP A 124 -14.54 22.10 0.77
C ASP A 124 -15.65 22.51 -0.21
N PRO A 125 -16.58 23.40 0.20
CA PRO A 125 -17.68 23.84 -0.66
C PRO A 125 -17.24 24.74 -1.82
N PHE A 126 -15.98 25.19 -1.83
CA PHE A 126 -15.41 26.04 -2.89
C PHE A 126 -14.50 25.27 -3.85
N SER A 127 -14.27 23.99 -3.60
CA SER A 127 -13.47 23.15 -4.49
C SER A 127 -14.20 22.89 -5.80
N GLU A 128 -13.41 22.82 -6.88
CA GLU A 128 -13.95 22.49 -8.21
C GLU A 128 -14.54 21.07 -8.23
N PRO A 129 -15.62 20.82 -9.00
CA PRO A 129 -16.18 19.49 -9.14
C PRO A 129 -15.15 18.47 -9.64
N VAL A 130 -14.99 17.37 -8.90
CA VAL A 130 -14.10 16.27 -9.30
C VAL A 130 -14.82 15.34 -10.27
N TYR A 131 -14.30 15.24 -11.49
CA TYR A 131 -14.75 14.22 -12.44
C TYR A 131 -14.34 12.83 -11.97
N LEU A 132 -15.31 12.03 -11.54
CA LEU A 132 -15.10 10.63 -11.19
C LEU A 132 -14.90 9.82 -12.48
N ASN A 133 -13.72 9.23 -12.61
CA ASN A 133 -13.47 8.31 -13.72
C ASN A 133 -14.20 7.00 -13.42
N GLY A 134 -14.87 6.43 -14.42
CA GLY A 134 -15.47 5.10 -14.32
C GLY A 134 -14.47 4.02 -14.72
N ASN A 135 -14.57 2.85 -14.09
CA ASN A 135 -13.79 1.67 -14.47
C ASN A 135 -14.64 0.64 -15.26
N ILE A 136 -15.85 1.00 -15.68
CA ILE A 136 -16.78 0.11 -16.39
C ILE A 136 -16.81 0.49 -17.87
N LYS A 137 -16.56 -0.48 -18.75
CA LYS A 137 -16.81 -0.34 -20.20
C LYS A 137 -17.76 -1.46 -20.63
N ASN A 138 -18.91 -1.10 -21.20
CA ASN A 138 -19.95 -2.03 -21.63
C ASN A 138 -20.43 -2.99 -20.52
N GLY A 139 -20.52 -2.53 -19.27
CA GLY A 139 -20.96 -3.35 -18.13
C GLY A 139 -19.88 -4.23 -17.49
N ASN A 140 -18.68 -4.30 -18.07
CA ASN A 140 -17.56 -5.05 -17.51
C ASN A 140 -16.56 -4.10 -16.82
N GLY A 141 -16.21 -4.42 -15.58
CA GLY A 141 -15.13 -3.74 -14.86
C GLY A 141 -13.77 -4.04 -15.51
N ILE A 142 -13.05 -2.99 -15.90
CA ILE A 142 -11.70 -3.07 -16.46
C ILE A 142 -10.71 -3.12 -15.30
N PHE A 143 -10.53 -4.29 -14.71
CA PHE A 143 -9.37 -4.54 -13.84
C PHE A 143 -8.46 -5.52 -14.55
N ALA A 144 -7.47 -4.97 -15.26
CA ALA A 144 -6.53 -5.75 -16.03
C ALA A 144 -5.35 -6.23 -15.17
N ILE A 145 -4.77 -7.34 -15.64
CA ILE A 145 -3.59 -8.01 -15.10
C ILE A 145 -2.48 -7.00 -14.81
N CYS A 146 -2.06 -6.94 -13.54
CA CYS A 146 -0.87 -6.18 -13.14
C CYS A 146 0.37 -7.05 -13.31
N ARG A 147 1.46 -6.49 -13.85
CA ARG A 147 2.78 -7.14 -13.80
C ARG A 147 3.50 -6.66 -12.55
N SER A 148 4.05 -7.56 -11.76
CA SER A 148 4.82 -7.21 -10.56
C SER A 148 6.32 -7.39 -10.79
N THR A 149 7.10 -6.55 -10.12
CA THR A 149 8.53 -6.75 -9.87
C THR A 149 8.76 -6.54 -8.38
N GLU A 150 9.57 -7.38 -7.77
CA GLU A 150 9.71 -7.44 -6.32
C GLU A 150 11.18 -7.32 -5.95
N ILE A 151 11.47 -6.55 -4.90
CA ILE A 151 12.79 -6.50 -4.26
C ILE A 151 12.65 -6.86 -2.80
N SER A 152 13.52 -7.75 -2.33
CA SER A 152 13.53 -8.24 -0.95
C SER A 152 14.72 -7.68 -0.20
N ILE A 153 14.46 -7.15 1.00
CA ILE A 153 15.44 -6.64 1.94
C ILE A 153 15.42 -7.56 3.15
N ILE A 154 16.50 -8.31 3.34
CA ILE A 154 16.66 -9.19 4.50
C ILE A 154 17.30 -8.37 5.62
N LEU A 155 16.67 -8.37 6.79
CA LEU A 155 17.17 -7.63 7.94
C LEU A 155 18.11 -8.51 8.76
N PRO A 156 19.21 -7.95 9.30
CA PRO A 156 20.20 -8.70 10.07
C PRO A 156 19.73 -8.92 11.51
N PHE A 157 18.56 -9.51 11.71
CA PHE A 157 18.15 -10.00 13.03
C PHE A 157 18.53 -11.47 13.13
N PRO A 158 19.19 -11.92 14.22
CA PRO A 158 19.48 -13.33 14.38
C PRO A 158 18.15 -14.10 14.42
N PRO A 159 18.08 -15.33 13.87
CA PRO A 159 16.97 -16.22 14.17
C PRO A 159 16.98 -16.41 15.68
N VAL A 160 15.96 -15.88 16.36
CA VAL A 160 15.74 -16.15 17.77
C VAL A 160 15.21 -17.58 17.81
N PHE A 161 16.11 -18.52 18.08
CA PHE A 161 15.82 -19.93 18.32
C PHE A 161 15.01 -20.12 19.60
#